data_AF-H1YHK5-F1
#
_entry.id   AF-H1YHK5-F1
#
_cell.length_a   1.000
_cell.length_b   1.000
_cell.length_c   1.000
_cell.angle_alpha   90.00
_cell.angle_beta   90.00
_cell.angle_gamma   90.00
#
_symmetry.space_group_name_H-M   'P 1'
#
loop_
_entity.id
_entity.type
_entity.pdbx_description
1 polymer ?
#
loop_
_entity_poly.entity_id
_entity_poly.type
_entity_poly.pdbx_seq_one_letter_code
_entity_poly.pdbx_strand_id
1 'polypeptide(L)'
;MMPCAISIFVSFLIDACFLSPAFRESKTLNPVGTLEVMAHTSKTELKTSLPELEELFRRLQIDTSILGFYDDPGFLWEESATPDFLENYAAFVQLKKYDESYLRRATVEIPFICNLLYNELVNHGQFGASIDISFALVRILEAEGFWNYIVNGSSTIEFQSKLKLKPRYFWSFNVNPEPVGGHTWIVAPPFNIIDLTLKQQPYAFGEEKWLPDTVITKDFKIYKPREIDLISPDLSLIMNVQGNAGSNLSRIKTNYSVFARLFKPNQIETGDLKIKYIPAGLSVPEEPLDKIISPNLNGKPPFEFYQEVIKPALKELREMK
;
A
#
# COMPACT_ATOMS: atom_id res chain seq x y z
N MET A 1 36.71 23.12 -37.31
CA MET A 1 35.22 23.13 -37.25
C MET A 1 34.75 21.68 -37.27
N MET A 2 34.46 21.14 -36.10
CA MET A 2 33.91 19.80 -35.88
C MET A 2 32.68 19.95 -34.98
N PRO A 3 31.58 19.22 -35.21
CA PRO A 3 30.41 19.29 -34.35
C PRO A 3 30.64 18.43 -33.11
N CYS A 4 30.39 19.02 -31.94
CA CYS A 4 30.45 18.37 -30.64
C CYS A 4 29.15 17.56 -30.45
N ALA A 5 29.23 16.24 -30.47
CA ALA A 5 28.14 15.35 -30.11
C ALA A 5 28.07 15.24 -28.59
N ILE A 6 27.05 15.86 -27.98
CA ILE A 6 26.70 15.66 -26.58
C ILE A 6 25.83 14.40 -26.52
N SER A 7 26.45 13.27 -26.17
CA SER A 7 25.75 12.04 -25.80
C SER A 7 25.43 12.09 -24.32
N ILE A 8 24.17 12.31 -23.96
CA ILE A 8 23.70 12.22 -22.58
C ILE A 8 23.15 10.81 -22.38
N PHE A 9 23.95 9.96 -21.74
CA PHE A 9 23.50 8.68 -21.18
C PHE A 9 22.68 8.98 -19.92
N VAL A 10 21.36 8.84 -19.99
CA VAL A 10 20.47 8.72 -18.82
C VAL A 10 19.77 7.37 -18.95
N SER A 11 20.38 6.34 -18.37
CA SER A 11 19.84 4.97 -18.38
C SER A 11 19.71 4.39 -16.96
N PHE A 12 19.43 5.22 -15.96
CA PHE A 12 19.40 4.77 -14.55
C PHE A 12 18.19 5.27 -13.74
N LEU A 13 17.12 5.77 -14.38
CA LEU A 13 16.03 6.44 -13.65
C LEU A 13 14.72 5.65 -13.51
N ILE A 14 14.64 4.41 -13.98
CA ILE A 14 13.37 3.63 -13.94
C ILE A 14 13.39 2.56 -12.82
N ASP A 15 14.55 2.04 -12.41
CA ASP A 15 14.61 0.96 -11.41
C ASP A 15 14.53 1.43 -9.94
N ALA A 16 14.52 2.74 -9.69
CA ALA A 16 14.53 3.30 -8.32
C ALA A 16 13.13 3.52 -7.71
N CYS A 17 12.04 3.31 -8.45
CA CYS A 17 10.69 3.68 -7.98
C CYS A 17 10.03 2.66 -7.03
N PHE A 18 10.68 1.54 -6.68
CA PHE A 18 10.12 0.53 -5.76
C PHE A 18 11.13 -0.07 -4.77
N LEU A 19 12.28 0.56 -4.57
CA LEU A 19 13.18 0.14 -3.50
C LEU A 19 12.68 0.73 -2.18
N SER A 20 12.31 -0.13 -1.23
CA SER A 20 12.37 0.20 0.20
C SER A 20 13.73 0.88 0.49
N PRO A 21 13.81 1.81 1.46
CA PRO A 21 15.05 2.53 1.79
C PRO A 21 16.12 1.65 2.45
N ALA A 22 16.44 0.49 1.88
CA ALA A 22 17.59 -0.34 2.21
C ALA A 22 18.81 0.07 1.39
N PHE A 23 19.33 1.29 1.58
CA PHE A 23 20.73 1.58 1.22
C PHE A 23 21.29 2.79 1.95
N ARG A 24 21.49 2.69 3.27
CA ARG A 24 22.50 3.49 3.96
C ARG A 24 23.26 2.65 4.99
N GLU A 25 24.58 2.63 4.78
CA GLU A 25 25.65 2.17 5.67
C GLU A 25 25.95 0.66 5.73
N SER A 26 26.87 0.21 4.88
CA SER A 26 27.92 -0.69 5.36
C SER A 26 29.30 -0.21 4.90
N LYS A 27 30.09 0.29 5.85
CA LYS A 27 31.54 0.34 5.76
C LYS A 27 32.05 -0.93 6.43
N THR A 28 32.68 -1.81 5.65
CA THR A 28 34.06 -2.30 5.86
C THR A 28 34.38 -3.38 4.84
N LEU A 29 35.48 -3.17 4.11
CA LEU A 29 36.16 -4.16 3.28
C LEU A 29 36.70 -5.32 4.15
N ASN A 30 36.51 -6.57 3.69
CA ASN A 30 37.64 -7.46 3.40
C ASN A 30 37.22 -8.68 2.56
N PRO A 31 38.13 -9.25 1.74
CA PRO A 31 37.78 -10.16 0.65
C PRO A 31 38.16 -11.63 0.91
N VAL A 32 37.66 -12.48 0.02
CA VAL A 32 38.06 -13.87 -0.26
C VAL A 32 37.37 -14.95 0.59
N GLY A 33 36.34 -15.55 -0.03
CA GLY A 33 35.77 -16.83 0.33
C GLY A 33 34.82 -17.27 -0.78
N THR A 34 35.28 -18.16 -1.64
CA THR A 34 34.55 -18.71 -2.79
C THR A 34 33.33 -19.49 -2.27
N LEU A 35 32.17 -18.83 -2.25
CA LEU A 35 30.88 -19.50 -2.11
C LEU A 35 30.35 -19.79 -3.52
N GLU A 36 30.23 -21.07 -3.84
CA GLU A 36 29.44 -21.56 -4.97
C GLU A 36 28.02 -21.01 -4.82
N VAL A 37 27.69 -19.99 -5.60
CA VAL A 37 26.34 -19.48 -5.75
C VAL A 37 25.57 -20.54 -6.52
N MET A 38 24.81 -21.38 -5.81
CA MET A 38 23.72 -22.11 -6.44
C MET A 38 22.76 -21.08 -7.02
N ALA A 39 22.72 -21.00 -8.35
CA ALA A 39 21.77 -20.19 -9.07
C ALA A 39 20.35 -20.68 -8.75
N HIS A 40 19.69 -20.08 -7.77
CA HIS A 40 18.25 -20.16 -7.61
C HIS A 40 17.59 -19.33 -8.70
N THR A 41 17.46 -19.94 -9.87
CA THR A 41 16.56 -19.49 -10.93
C THR A 41 15.12 -19.82 -10.55
N SER A 42 14.57 -19.09 -9.59
CA SER A 42 13.13 -19.00 -9.38
C SER A 42 12.76 -17.54 -9.19
N LYS A 43 12.41 -16.86 -10.28
CA LYS A 43 11.57 -15.67 -10.19
C LYS A 43 10.23 -16.16 -9.65
N THR A 44 10.00 -16.04 -8.35
CA THR A 44 8.77 -16.56 -7.76
C THR A 44 7.60 -15.72 -8.26
N GLU A 45 6.84 -16.30 -9.18
CA GLU A 45 5.65 -15.70 -9.78
C GLU A 45 4.52 -15.57 -8.75
N LEU A 46 3.84 -14.43 -8.74
CA LEU A 46 2.60 -14.19 -7.99
C LEU A 46 1.61 -15.33 -8.21
N LYS A 47 1.25 -16.03 -7.14
CA LYS A 47 0.22 -17.08 -7.18
C LYS A 47 -1.17 -16.48 -7.13
N THR A 48 -2.09 -17.08 -7.87
CA THR A 48 -3.45 -16.51 -8.06
C THR A 48 -4.57 -17.36 -7.48
N SER A 49 -4.21 -18.47 -6.83
CA SER A 49 -5.16 -19.34 -6.13
C SER A 49 -4.66 -19.68 -4.71
N LEU A 50 -5.60 -19.89 -3.79
CA LEU A 50 -5.28 -20.22 -2.41
C LEU A 50 -4.47 -21.53 -2.27
N PRO A 51 -4.79 -22.64 -2.99
CA PRO A 51 -4.00 -23.86 -2.90
C PRO A 51 -2.55 -23.72 -3.36
N GLU A 52 -2.28 -22.89 -4.39
CA GLU A 52 -0.92 -22.62 -4.84
C GLU A 52 -0.12 -21.81 -3.81
N LEU A 53 -0.78 -20.88 -3.12
CA LEU A 53 -0.19 -20.10 -2.03
C LEU A 53 0.10 -20.98 -0.81
N GLU A 54 -0.85 -21.82 -0.41
CA GLU A 54 -0.68 -22.77 0.69
C GLU A 54 0.49 -23.72 0.41
N GLU A 55 0.61 -24.24 -0.81
CA GLU A 55 1.74 -25.10 -1.21
C GLU A 55 3.06 -24.33 -1.29
N LEU A 56 3.05 -23.07 -1.75
CA LEU A 56 4.23 -22.21 -1.74
C LEU A 56 4.76 -22.03 -0.32
N PHE A 57 3.92 -21.56 0.61
CA PHE A 57 4.33 -21.29 1.98
C PHE A 57 4.68 -22.58 2.74
N ARG A 58 3.97 -23.68 2.50
CA ARG A 58 4.31 -24.99 3.07
C ARG A 58 5.70 -25.47 2.66
N ARG A 59 6.09 -25.31 1.38
CA ARG A 59 7.44 -25.68 0.91
C ARG A 59 8.53 -24.81 1.52
N LEU A 60 8.22 -23.55 1.77
CA LEU A 60 9.10 -22.59 2.44
C LEU A 60 9.10 -22.73 3.97
N GLN A 61 8.30 -23.65 4.52
CA GLN A 61 8.13 -23.87 5.96
C GLN A 61 7.62 -22.63 6.73
N ILE A 62 6.86 -21.77 6.05
CA ILE A 62 6.25 -20.56 6.62
C ILE A 62 4.89 -20.92 7.23
N ASP A 63 4.69 -20.60 8.51
CA ASP A 63 3.43 -20.86 9.21
C ASP A 63 2.35 -19.81 8.87
N THR A 64 1.42 -20.19 7.99
CA THR A 64 0.32 -19.32 7.55
C THR A 64 -0.84 -19.19 8.56
N SER A 65 -0.73 -19.82 9.74
CA SER A 65 -1.68 -19.62 10.83
C SER A 65 -1.41 -18.34 11.65
N ILE A 66 -0.20 -17.79 11.53
CA ILE A 66 0.25 -16.59 12.25
C ILE A 66 -0.06 -15.35 11.43
N LEU A 67 -0.69 -14.33 12.04
CA LEU A 67 -0.90 -13.04 11.40
C LEU A 67 0.44 -12.34 11.18
N GLY A 68 0.57 -11.63 10.06
CA GLY A 68 1.82 -10.96 9.74
C GLY A 68 2.99 -11.91 9.49
N PHE A 69 2.74 -13.15 9.01
CA PHE A 69 3.79 -14.12 8.70
C PHE A 69 4.80 -13.64 7.63
N TYR A 70 4.58 -12.47 7.02
CA TYR A 70 5.60 -11.79 6.23
C TYR A 70 6.84 -11.41 7.06
N ASP A 71 6.74 -11.37 8.39
CA ASP A 71 7.88 -11.21 9.32
C ASP A 71 8.67 -12.51 9.54
N ASP A 72 8.21 -13.65 9.01
CA ASP A 72 8.92 -14.91 9.12
C ASP A 72 10.31 -14.81 8.44
N PRO A 73 11.40 -15.28 9.07
CA PRO A 73 12.73 -15.19 8.47
C PRO A 73 12.84 -15.84 7.08
N GLY A 74 12.10 -16.93 6.85
CA GLY A 74 12.01 -17.57 5.55
C GLY A 74 11.27 -16.71 4.52
N PHE A 75 10.24 -15.98 4.94
CA PHE A 75 9.57 -15.00 4.09
C PHE A 75 10.48 -13.85 3.71
N LEU A 76 11.15 -13.23 4.69
CA LEU A 76 12.07 -12.12 4.48
C LEU A 76 13.25 -12.51 3.58
N TRP A 77 13.74 -13.75 3.70
CA TRP A 77 14.76 -14.30 2.82
C TRP A 77 14.29 -14.32 1.35
N GLU A 78 13.08 -14.85 1.09
CA GLU A 78 12.51 -14.90 -0.26
C GLU A 78 12.23 -13.50 -0.83
N GLU A 79 11.71 -12.59 0.00
CA GLU A 79 11.46 -11.19 -0.39
C GLU A 79 12.75 -10.44 -0.74
N SER A 80 13.83 -10.66 0.01
CA SER A 80 15.13 -10.05 -0.28
C SER A 80 15.68 -10.43 -1.66
N ALA A 81 15.35 -11.63 -2.15
CA ALA A 81 15.72 -12.11 -3.47
C ALA A 81 14.71 -11.73 -4.56
N THR A 82 13.43 -11.61 -4.20
CA THR A 82 12.30 -11.30 -5.09
C THR A 82 11.44 -10.18 -4.48
N PRO A 83 11.67 -8.90 -4.83
CA PRO A 83 10.97 -7.77 -4.20
C PRO A 83 9.44 -7.80 -4.29
N ASP A 84 8.87 -8.43 -5.31
CA ASP A 84 7.42 -8.61 -5.47
C ASP A 84 6.86 -9.80 -4.66
N PHE A 85 7.67 -10.50 -3.85
CA PHE A 85 7.23 -11.70 -3.11
C PHE A 85 6.10 -11.38 -2.12
N LEU A 86 6.09 -10.16 -1.57
CA LEU A 86 5.03 -9.64 -0.71
C LEU A 86 3.63 -9.76 -1.31
N GLU A 87 3.53 -9.70 -2.65
CA GLU A 87 2.26 -9.88 -3.35
C GLU A 87 1.61 -11.23 -3.04
N ASN A 88 2.40 -12.28 -2.73
CA ASN A 88 1.85 -13.58 -2.32
C ASN A 88 1.22 -13.55 -0.92
N TYR A 89 1.75 -12.76 0.02
CA TYR A 89 1.11 -12.57 1.33
C TYR A 89 -0.25 -11.88 1.17
N ALA A 90 -0.29 -10.76 0.45
CA ALA A 90 -1.54 -10.05 0.21
C ALA A 90 -2.54 -10.91 -0.59
N ALA A 91 -2.07 -11.69 -1.55
CA ALA A 91 -2.87 -12.68 -2.27
C ALA A 91 -3.51 -13.70 -1.34
N PHE A 92 -2.74 -14.19 -0.36
CA PHE A 92 -3.22 -15.13 0.65
C PHE A 92 -4.33 -14.50 1.48
N VAL A 93 -4.12 -13.29 2.00
CA VAL A 93 -5.13 -12.55 2.76
C VAL A 93 -6.40 -12.31 1.93
N GLN A 94 -6.25 -11.96 0.65
CA GLN A 94 -7.35 -11.65 -0.27
C GLN A 94 -8.18 -12.89 -0.67
N LEU A 95 -7.54 -14.06 -0.79
CA LEU A 95 -8.18 -15.30 -1.25
C LEU A 95 -8.63 -16.22 -0.10
N LYS A 96 -8.11 -16.01 1.11
CA LYS A 96 -8.50 -16.75 2.31
C LYS A 96 -10.00 -16.62 2.57
N LYS A 97 -10.62 -17.73 2.98
CA LYS A 97 -11.99 -17.73 3.50
C LYS A 97 -11.96 -17.43 4.99
N TYR A 98 -12.83 -16.53 5.41
CA TYR A 98 -12.99 -16.13 6.80
C TYR A 98 -14.32 -16.68 7.32
N ASP A 99 -14.31 -17.15 8.57
CA ASP A 99 -15.53 -17.60 9.21
C ASP A 99 -16.44 -16.42 9.56
N GLU A 100 -17.72 -16.70 9.78
CA GLU A 100 -18.69 -15.64 10.06
C GLU A 100 -18.43 -14.91 11.38
N SER A 101 -17.83 -15.57 12.37
CA SER A 101 -17.54 -14.94 13.66
C SER A 101 -16.44 -13.89 13.51
N TYR A 102 -15.40 -14.19 12.73
CA TYR A 102 -14.38 -13.24 12.31
C TYR A 102 -15.02 -12.06 11.58
N LEU A 103 -15.86 -12.32 10.56
CA LEU A 103 -16.45 -11.26 9.74
C LEU A 103 -17.40 -10.35 10.54
N ARG A 104 -18.19 -10.92 11.46
CA ARG A 104 -19.05 -10.16 12.38
C ARG A 104 -18.22 -9.29 13.32
N ARG A 105 -17.14 -9.81 13.87
CA ARG A 105 -16.22 -9.06 14.73
C ARG A 105 -15.55 -7.92 13.95
N ALA A 106 -14.98 -8.23 12.79
CA ALA A 106 -14.30 -7.29 11.92
C ALA A 106 -15.19 -6.13 11.49
N THR A 107 -16.44 -6.40 11.12
CA THR A 107 -17.40 -5.37 10.68
C THR A 107 -17.70 -4.33 11.77
N VAL A 108 -17.49 -4.65 13.05
CA VAL A 108 -17.73 -3.72 14.16
C VAL A 108 -16.43 -3.13 14.70
N GLU A 109 -15.42 -3.96 14.96
CA GLU A 109 -14.20 -3.53 15.65
C GLU A 109 -13.26 -2.75 14.72
N ILE A 110 -13.13 -3.12 13.45
CA ILE A 110 -12.24 -2.41 12.53
C ILE A 110 -12.67 -0.95 12.34
N PRO A 111 -13.93 -0.62 12.02
CA PRO A 111 -14.36 0.79 11.94
C PRO A 111 -14.21 1.55 13.26
N PHE A 112 -14.41 0.88 14.39
CA PHE A 112 -14.23 1.48 15.70
C PHE A 112 -12.76 1.89 15.95
N ILE A 113 -11.81 0.97 15.70
CA ILE A 113 -10.36 1.24 15.77
C ILE A 113 -9.99 2.39 14.83
N CYS A 114 -10.47 2.32 13.58
CA CYS A 114 -10.22 3.35 12.57
C CYS A 114 -10.70 4.73 13.01
N ASN A 115 -11.88 4.82 13.64
CA ASN A 115 -12.43 6.07 14.13
C ASN A 115 -11.58 6.65 15.28
N LEU A 116 -11.09 5.82 16.19
CA LEU A 116 -10.19 6.29 17.26
C LEU A 116 -8.90 6.88 16.68
N LEU A 117 -8.27 6.17 15.74
CA LEU A 117 -7.03 6.61 15.11
C LEU A 117 -7.24 7.86 14.24
N TYR A 118 -8.35 7.92 13.50
CA TYR A 118 -8.72 9.08 12.69
C TYR A 118 -8.93 10.34 13.54
N ASN A 119 -9.69 10.22 14.64
CA ASN A 119 -9.94 11.35 15.54
C ASN A 119 -8.62 11.89 16.10
N GLU A 120 -7.69 10.99 16.46
CA GLU A 120 -6.38 11.39 16.95
C GLU A 120 -5.54 12.08 15.87
N LEU A 121 -5.53 11.54 14.64
CA LEU A 121 -4.87 12.17 13.49
C LEU A 121 -5.39 13.59 13.24
N VAL A 122 -6.71 13.78 13.24
CA VAL A 122 -7.34 15.09 13.06
C VAL A 122 -6.98 16.05 14.19
N ASN A 123 -7.02 15.57 15.44
CA ASN A 123 -6.65 16.38 16.61
C ASN A 123 -5.18 16.80 16.57
N HIS A 124 -4.30 15.92 16.08
CA HIS A 124 -2.88 16.23 15.89
C HIS A 124 -2.64 17.25 14.77
N GLY A 125 -3.52 17.30 13.77
CA GLY A 125 -3.48 18.28 12.68
C GLY A 125 -2.42 17.97 11.61
N GLN A 126 -1.93 16.73 11.54
CA GLN A 126 -0.96 16.31 10.54
C GLN A 126 -1.63 16.03 9.19
N PHE A 127 -1.04 16.54 8.12
CA PHE A 127 -1.43 16.28 6.74
C PHE A 127 -0.43 15.34 6.06
N GLY A 128 -0.89 14.60 5.05
CA GLY A 128 0.00 13.76 4.23
C GLY A 128 0.58 12.53 4.94
N ALA A 129 -0.04 12.07 6.03
CA ALA A 129 0.44 10.94 6.85
C ALA A 129 -0.09 9.56 6.39
N SER A 130 -0.37 9.39 5.09
CA SER A 130 -1.03 8.17 4.57
C SER A 130 -0.23 6.91 4.84
N ILE A 131 1.10 6.96 4.66
CA ILE A 131 2.00 5.83 4.91
C ILE A 131 2.10 5.55 6.41
N ASP A 132 2.48 6.56 7.21
CA ASP A 132 2.69 6.40 8.66
C ASP A 132 1.44 5.85 9.36
N ILE A 133 0.28 6.46 9.11
CA ILE A 133 -1.00 6.03 9.70
C ILE A 133 -1.36 4.62 9.24
N SER A 134 -1.09 4.28 7.98
CA SER A 134 -1.33 2.92 7.50
C SER A 134 -0.43 1.91 8.22
N PHE A 135 0.84 2.24 8.45
CA PHE A 135 1.80 1.36 9.12
C PHE A 135 1.39 1.10 10.58
N ALA A 136 0.98 2.15 11.28
CA ALA A 136 0.43 2.03 12.62
C ALA A 136 -0.84 1.15 12.64
N LEU A 137 -1.79 1.44 11.74
CA LEU A 137 -3.08 0.75 11.72
C LEU A 137 -2.94 -0.74 11.42
N VAL A 138 -2.11 -1.15 10.45
CA VAL A 138 -1.97 -2.58 10.14
C VAL A 138 -1.43 -3.39 11.31
N ARG A 139 -0.42 -2.88 12.02
CA ARG A 139 0.13 -3.56 13.20
C ARG A 139 -0.87 -3.59 14.37
N ILE A 140 -1.68 -2.55 14.52
CA ILE A 140 -2.79 -2.54 15.50
C ILE A 140 -3.83 -3.61 15.14
N LEU A 141 -4.21 -3.71 13.86
CA LEU A 141 -5.17 -4.71 13.38
C LEU A 141 -4.64 -6.13 13.58
N GLU A 142 -3.35 -6.36 13.33
CA GLU A 142 -2.68 -7.64 13.61
C GLU A 142 -2.70 -8.00 15.09
N ALA A 143 -2.39 -7.03 15.96
CA ALA A 143 -2.43 -7.22 17.41
C ALA A 143 -3.84 -7.59 17.93
N GLU A 144 -4.89 -7.20 17.21
CA GLU A 144 -6.29 -7.54 17.51
C GLU A 144 -6.79 -8.78 16.71
N GLY A 145 -5.91 -9.42 15.95
CA GLY A 145 -6.18 -10.66 15.22
C GLY A 145 -6.97 -10.47 13.92
N PHE A 146 -6.79 -9.34 13.23
CA PHE A 146 -7.36 -9.07 11.91
C PHE A 146 -6.30 -9.18 10.80
N TRP A 147 -6.56 -10.08 9.84
CA TRP A 147 -5.76 -10.20 8.64
C TRP A 147 -5.90 -8.94 7.79
N ASN A 148 -4.79 -8.43 7.29
CA ASN A 148 -4.78 -7.21 6.52
C ASN A 148 -3.48 -7.08 5.69
N TYR A 149 -3.45 -6.11 4.78
CA TYR A 149 -2.25 -5.68 4.07
C TYR A 149 -2.38 -4.22 3.60
N ILE A 150 -1.25 -3.58 3.32
CA ILE A 150 -1.20 -2.21 2.81
C ILE A 150 -1.14 -2.23 1.28
N VAL A 151 -1.93 -1.34 0.67
CA VAL A 151 -1.88 -1.05 -0.76
C VAL A 151 -1.28 0.32 -0.98
N ASN A 152 -0.27 0.37 -1.85
CA ASN A 152 0.22 1.61 -2.43
C ASN A 152 -0.31 1.70 -3.86
N GLY A 153 -0.95 2.80 -4.19
CA GLY A 153 -1.61 2.91 -5.47
C GLY A 153 -1.94 4.33 -5.84
N SER A 154 -2.70 4.46 -6.92
CA SER A 154 -3.18 5.75 -7.34
C SER A 154 -4.59 5.98 -6.82
N SER A 155 -4.86 7.21 -6.40
CA SER A 155 -6.21 7.65 -6.07
C SER A 155 -6.63 8.75 -7.03
N THR A 156 -7.87 8.69 -7.51
CA THR A 156 -8.45 9.75 -8.34
C THR A 156 -9.80 10.14 -7.79
N ILE A 157 -9.97 11.43 -7.52
CA ILE A 157 -11.21 12.01 -7.01
C ILE A 157 -11.86 12.78 -8.15
N GLU A 158 -13.01 12.31 -8.59
CA GLU A 158 -13.86 13.00 -9.57
C GLU A 158 -15.01 13.68 -8.81
N PHE A 159 -15.12 15.00 -8.97
CA PHE A 159 -16.21 15.80 -8.41
C PHE A 159 -17.35 15.87 -9.42
N GLN A 160 -18.59 15.75 -8.96
CA GLN A 160 -19.75 15.98 -9.83
C GLN A 160 -19.70 17.38 -10.44
N SER A 161 -20.20 17.51 -11.68
CA SER A 161 -20.09 18.73 -12.49
C SER A 161 -20.64 19.99 -11.81
N LYS A 162 -21.66 19.85 -10.95
CA LYS A 162 -22.24 20.95 -10.17
C LYS A 162 -21.25 21.63 -9.22
N LEU A 163 -20.20 20.93 -8.78
CA LEU A 163 -19.17 21.48 -7.89
C LEU A 163 -18.15 22.35 -8.63
N LYS A 164 -18.08 22.27 -9.97
CA LYS A 164 -17.12 22.99 -10.83
C LYS A 164 -15.64 22.82 -10.42
N LEU A 165 -15.33 21.73 -9.72
CA LEU A 165 -13.99 21.34 -9.33
C LEU A 165 -13.38 20.41 -10.39
N LYS A 166 -12.07 20.54 -10.62
CA LYS A 166 -11.33 19.62 -11.48
C LYS A 166 -11.06 18.32 -10.74
N PRO A 167 -10.94 17.17 -11.43
CA PRO A 167 -10.51 15.94 -10.78
C PRO A 167 -9.14 16.10 -10.11
N ARG A 168 -8.97 15.47 -8.95
CA ARG A 168 -7.71 15.40 -8.23
C ARG A 168 -7.07 14.03 -8.47
N TYR A 169 -5.79 14.03 -8.78
CA TYR A 169 -5.01 12.82 -9.03
C TYR A 169 -3.88 12.70 -8.01
N PHE A 170 -3.72 11.49 -7.50
CA PHE A 170 -2.61 11.02 -6.69
C PHE A 170 -1.94 9.90 -7.49
N TRP A 171 -1.01 10.26 -8.38
CA TRP A 171 -0.39 9.30 -9.31
C TRP A 171 0.73 8.51 -8.65
N SER A 172 0.68 7.18 -8.76
CA SER A 172 1.77 6.30 -8.34
C SER A 172 3.04 6.49 -9.17
N PHE A 173 2.89 6.90 -10.43
CA PHE A 173 4.00 7.07 -11.35
C PHE A 173 4.06 8.52 -11.84
N ASN A 174 5.08 9.26 -11.42
CA ASN A 174 5.24 10.66 -11.77
C ASN A 174 6.75 11.00 -11.93
N VAL A 175 7.04 12.22 -12.40
CA VAL A 175 8.43 12.68 -12.62
C VAL A 175 9.14 13.04 -11.31
N ASN A 176 8.37 13.50 -10.31
CA ASN A 176 8.84 13.88 -8.99
C ASN A 176 8.07 13.05 -7.94
N PRO A 177 8.58 11.86 -7.58
CA PRO A 177 7.89 10.95 -6.66
C PRO A 177 7.84 11.46 -5.22
N GLU A 178 8.65 12.47 -4.89
CA GLU A 178 8.73 13.05 -3.56
C GLU A 178 7.94 14.37 -3.45
N PRO A 179 7.24 14.63 -2.32
CA PRO A 179 7.03 13.72 -1.19
C PRO A 179 5.76 12.85 -1.31
N VAL A 180 4.94 12.99 -2.37
CA VAL A 180 3.65 12.28 -2.46
C VAL A 180 3.42 11.71 -3.87
N GLY A 181 4.15 10.64 -4.19
CA GLY A 181 3.78 9.69 -5.22
C GLY A 181 2.66 8.79 -4.71
N GLY A 182 1.52 8.78 -5.40
CA GLY A 182 0.39 7.91 -5.11
C GLY A 182 -0.39 8.22 -3.83
N HIS A 183 -1.04 7.20 -3.30
CA HIS A 183 -1.82 7.18 -2.07
C HIS A 183 -1.77 5.78 -1.43
N THR A 184 -1.94 5.72 -0.12
CA THR A 184 -1.84 4.47 0.65
C THR A 184 -3.12 4.21 1.41
N TRP A 185 -3.61 2.96 1.36
CA TRP A 185 -4.78 2.51 2.09
C TRP A 185 -4.61 1.04 2.51
N ILE A 186 -5.50 0.57 3.37
CA ILE A 186 -5.45 -0.79 3.90
C ILE A 186 -6.59 -1.62 3.35
N VAL A 187 -6.33 -2.91 3.15
CA VAL A 187 -7.34 -3.94 2.97
C VAL A 187 -7.34 -4.81 4.22
N ALA A 188 -8.50 -4.95 4.86
CA ALA A 188 -8.70 -5.85 6.00
C ALA A 188 -10.09 -6.47 5.89
N PRO A 189 -10.21 -7.77 5.53
CA PRO A 189 -11.50 -8.39 5.28
C PRO A 189 -12.50 -8.20 6.44
N PRO A 190 -13.76 -7.79 6.15
CA PRO A 190 -14.39 -7.74 4.83
C PRO A 190 -14.16 -6.45 4.02
N PHE A 191 -13.40 -5.48 4.52
CA PHE A 191 -13.23 -4.19 3.86
C PHE A 191 -12.15 -4.25 2.78
N ASN A 192 -12.48 -3.75 1.60
CA ASN A 192 -11.54 -3.64 0.47
C ASN A 192 -10.84 -2.29 0.42
N ILE A 193 -11.33 -1.31 1.18
CA ILE A 193 -10.74 0.01 1.30
C ILE A 193 -10.94 0.47 2.74
N ILE A 194 -9.83 0.73 3.42
CA ILE A 194 -9.74 1.44 4.70
C ILE A 194 -8.73 2.57 4.49
N ASP A 195 -9.23 3.79 4.44
CA ASP A 195 -8.44 4.98 4.17
C ASP A 195 -8.86 6.08 5.14
N LEU A 196 -7.94 6.43 6.03
CA LEU A 196 -8.14 7.43 7.08
C LEU A 196 -7.55 8.79 6.73
N THR A 197 -6.96 8.92 5.53
CA THR A 197 -6.03 10.03 5.25
C THR A 197 -6.32 10.75 3.94
N LEU A 198 -7.28 10.28 3.13
CA LEU A 198 -7.64 10.95 1.89
C LEU A 198 -8.00 12.41 2.15
N LYS A 199 -8.89 12.68 3.11
CA LYS A 199 -9.29 14.06 3.46
C LYS A 199 -8.14 14.89 4.04
N GLN A 200 -7.15 14.23 4.65
CA GLN A 200 -5.98 14.82 5.29
C GLN A 200 -4.81 15.00 4.30
N GLN A 201 -5.03 14.82 3.00
CA GLN A 201 -4.04 15.21 1.99
C GLN A 201 -4.02 16.73 1.80
N PRO A 202 -2.91 17.31 1.29
CA PRO A 202 -2.87 18.72 0.96
C PRO A 202 -3.72 19.03 -0.28
N TYR A 203 -4.72 19.90 -0.10
CA TYR A 203 -5.64 20.39 -1.12
C TYR A 203 -5.45 21.89 -1.35
N ALA A 204 -5.52 22.33 -2.60
CA ALA A 204 -5.17 23.70 -2.97
C ALA A 204 -6.39 24.65 -2.97
N PHE A 205 -7.60 24.13 -3.09
CA PHE A 205 -8.83 24.90 -3.33
C PHE A 205 -9.95 24.56 -2.36
N GLY A 206 -9.62 23.98 -1.20
CA GLY A 206 -10.63 23.61 -0.20
C GLY A 206 -11.46 22.40 -0.62
N GLU A 207 -10.89 21.49 -1.43
CA GLU A 207 -11.60 20.29 -1.90
C GLU A 207 -11.93 19.32 -0.76
N GLU A 208 -11.14 19.32 0.32
CA GLU A 208 -11.27 18.45 1.48
C GLU A 208 -12.64 18.53 2.15
N LYS A 209 -13.32 19.69 2.07
CA LYS A 209 -14.66 19.88 2.65
C LYS A 209 -15.72 18.97 2.05
N TRP A 210 -15.50 18.45 0.84
CA TRP A 210 -16.40 17.53 0.17
C TRP A 210 -16.09 16.07 0.45
N LEU A 211 -14.88 15.78 0.95
CA LEU A 211 -14.40 14.43 1.17
C LEU A 211 -15.00 13.86 2.46
N PRO A 212 -15.31 12.55 2.48
CA PRO A 212 -15.67 11.88 3.72
C PRO A 212 -14.47 11.90 4.67
N ASP A 213 -14.75 11.91 5.97
CA ASP A 213 -13.73 11.85 7.01
C ASP A 213 -12.85 10.61 6.87
N THR A 214 -13.48 9.45 6.70
CA THR A 214 -12.81 8.18 6.41
C THR A 214 -13.52 7.46 5.27
N VAL A 215 -12.80 6.60 4.55
CA VAL A 215 -13.37 5.66 3.60
C VAL A 215 -13.13 4.26 4.13
N ILE A 216 -14.18 3.64 4.67
CA ILE A 216 -14.15 2.28 5.20
C ILE A 216 -15.29 1.51 4.54
N THR A 217 -14.98 0.73 3.50
CA THR A 217 -16.03 0.08 2.69
C THR A 217 -15.66 -1.31 2.19
N LYS A 218 -16.70 -2.13 2.10
CA LYS A 218 -16.73 -3.42 1.38
C LYS A 218 -17.53 -3.33 0.07
N ASP A 219 -18.24 -2.21 -0.14
CA ASP A 219 -19.08 -1.96 -1.30
C ASP A 219 -18.33 -1.09 -2.30
N PHE A 220 -18.11 -1.64 -3.50
CA PHE A 220 -17.38 -0.97 -4.58
C PHE A 220 -17.79 -1.52 -5.94
N LYS A 221 -17.50 -0.75 -6.99
CA LYS A 221 -17.58 -1.20 -8.38
C LYS A 221 -16.16 -1.47 -8.88
N ILE A 222 -15.97 -2.58 -9.58
CA ILE A 222 -14.69 -2.86 -10.26
C ILE A 222 -14.50 -1.80 -11.35
N TYR A 223 -13.33 -1.18 -11.37
CA TYR A 223 -12.95 -0.13 -12.30
C TYR A 223 -11.90 -0.64 -13.29
N LYS A 224 -11.98 -0.16 -14.53
CA LYS A 224 -10.92 -0.35 -15.51
C LYS A 224 -10.09 0.94 -15.55
N PRO A 225 -8.84 0.93 -15.03
CA PRO A 225 -8.03 2.14 -14.96
C PRO A 225 -7.65 2.64 -16.36
N ARG A 226 -7.61 3.97 -16.50
CA ARG A 226 -7.00 4.63 -17.65
C ARG A 226 -5.55 4.94 -17.31
N GLU A 227 -4.72 5.16 -18.34
CA GLU A 227 -3.31 5.53 -18.13
C GLU A 227 -3.17 6.78 -17.25
N ILE A 228 -4.01 7.79 -17.50
CA ILE A 228 -4.03 9.04 -16.72
C ILE A 228 -4.39 8.85 -15.25
N ASP A 229 -4.99 7.74 -14.85
CA ASP A 229 -5.29 7.51 -13.44
C ASP A 229 -4.07 6.95 -12.68
N LEU A 230 -3.03 6.48 -13.39
CA LEU A 230 -1.82 5.85 -12.82
C LEU A 230 -0.54 6.65 -13.06
N ILE A 231 -0.42 7.24 -14.26
CA ILE A 231 0.78 7.91 -14.76
C ILE A 231 0.50 9.40 -14.93
N SER A 232 1.36 10.25 -14.37
CA SER A 232 1.23 11.70 -14.53
C SER A 232 1.38 12.12 -15.99
N PRO A 233 0.69 13.20 -16.43
CA PRO A 233 0.83 13.73 -17.79
C PRO A 233 2.28 14.01 -18.19
N ASP A 234 3.08 14.55 -17.27
CA ASP A 234 4.47 14.90 -17.52
C ASP A 234 5.32 13.65 -17.75
N LEU A 235 5.12 12.60 -16.95
CA LEU A 235 5.83 11.33 -17.14
C LEU A 235 5.39 10.66 -18.44
N SER A 236 4.09 10.64 -18.73
CA SER A 236 3.57 10.11 -20.00
C SER A 236 4.18 10.85 -21.20
N LEU A 237 4.29 12.19 -21.14
CA LEU A 237 4.93 12.99 -22.19
C LEU A 237 6.41 12.60 -22.40
N ILE A 238 7.18 12.48 -21.32
CA ILE A 238 8.59 12.06 -21.38
C ILE A 238 8.71 10.67 -22.03
N MET A 239 7.87 9.72 -21.60
CA MET A 239 7.87 8.35 -22.13
C MET A 239 7.51 8.31 -23.62
N ASN A 240 6.58 9.17 -24.06
CA ASN A 240 6.17 9.27 -25.46
C ASN A 240 7.27 9.89 -26.34
N VAL A 241 7.92 10.96 -25.87
CA VAL A 241 9.03 11.63 -26.60
C VAL A 241 10.22 10.70 -26.81
N GLN A 242 10.46 9.77 -25.88
CA GLN A 242 11.48 8.73 -26.02
C GLN A 242 11.18 7.68 -27.12
N GLY A 243 10.12 7.87 -27.92
CA GLY A 243 9.87 7.09 -29.15
C GLY A 243 9.31 5.70 -28.90
N ASN A 244 8.59 5.51 -27.79
CA ASN A 244 8.22 4.17 -27.34
C ASN A 244 6.86 3.73 -27.91
N ALA A 245 6.87 2.63 -28.68
CA ALA A 245 5.65 1.93 -29.09
C ALA A 245 5.22 0.95 -27.98
N GLY A 246 4.07 1.15 -27.35
CA GLY A 246 3.50 0.22 -26.35
C GLY A 246 2.73 0.91 -25.22
N SER A 247 2.20 0.13 -24.26
CA SER A 247 1.59 0.68 -23.05
C SER A 247 2.69 1.13 -22.07
N ASN A 248 2.60 2.38 -21.60
CA ASN A 248 3.53 2.91 -20.60
C ASN A 248 3.45 2.10 -19.29
N LEU A 249 2.28 1.58 -18.94
CA LEU A 249 2.06 0.84 -17.70
C LEU A 249 2.80 -0.50 -17.65
N SER A 250 2.81 -1.26 -18.75
CA SER A 250 3.54 -2.54 -18.81
C SER A 250 5.05 -2.39 -18.70
N ARG A 251 5.58 -1.18 -18.93
CA ARG A 251 7.00 -0.88 -18.77
C ARG A 251 7.36 -0.56 -17.32
N ILE A 252 6.45 0.08 -16.61
CA ILE A 252 6.67 0.50 -15.22
C ILE A 252 6.50 -0.69 -14.27
N LYS A 253 5.49 -1.53 -14.49
CA LYS A 253 5.28 -2.76 -13.71
C LYS A 253 4.95 -3.92 -14.64
N THR A 254 5.94 -4.78 -14.86
CA THR A 254 5.89 -5.86 -15.86
C THR A 254 4.81 -6.90 -15.55
N ASN A 255 4.53 -7.16 -14.27
CA ASN A 255 3.48 -8.07 -13.81
C ASN A 255 2.12 -7.39 -13.57
N TYR A 256 1.94 -6.10 -13.94
CA TYR A 256 0.73 -5.33 -13.58
C TYR A 256 -0.56 -6.00 -14.05
N SER A 257 -0.56 -6.64 -15.22
CA SER A 257 -1.73 -7.34 -15.73
C SER A 257 -2.17 -8.51 -14.85
N VAL A 258 -1.22 -9.26 -14.26
CA VAL A 258 -1.50 -10.34 -13.31
C VAL A 258 -1.93 -9.76 -11.98
N PHE A 259 -1.17 -8.78 -11.48
CA PHE A 259 -1.42 -8.06 -10.24
C PHE A 259 -2.85 -7.47 -10.19
N ALA A 260 -3.26 -6.71 -11.20
CA ALA A 260 -4.55 -6.04 -11.25
C ALA A 260 -5.76 -6.98 -11.41
N ARG A 261 -5.55 -8.26 -11.78
CA ARG A 261 -6.64 -9.26 -11.76
C ARG A 261 -6.99 -9.67 -10.34
N LEU A 262 -5.99 -9.72 -9.46
CA LEU A 262 -6.15 -10.11 -8.08
C LEU A 262 -6.48 -8.89 -7.20
N PHE A 263 -5.66 -7.85 -7.30
CA PHE A 263 -5.85 -6.58 -6.60
C PHE A 263 -6.59 -5.62 -7.52
N LYS A 264 -7.92 -5.79 -7.58
CA LYS A 264 -8.76 -5.08 -8.53
C LYS A 264 -8.80 -3.58 -8.23
N PRO A 265 -8.66 -2.73 -9.25
CA PRO A 265 -8.99 -1.32 -9.13
C PRO A 265 -10.46 -1.15 -8.78
N ASN A 266 -10.73 -0.33 -7.78
CA ASN A 266 -12.03 -0.15 -7.19
C ASN A 266 -12.51 1.28 -7.39
N GLN A 267 -13.82 1.44 -7.51
CA GLN A 267 -14.47 2.73 -7.57
C GLN A 267 -15.62 2.76 -6.57
N ILE A 268 -15.68 3.85 -5.83
CA ILE A 268 -16.77 4.14 -4.90
C ILE A 268 -17.46 5.44 -5.30
N GLU A 269 -18.74 5.53 -4.96
CA GLU A 269 -19.55 6.73 -5.13
C GLU A 269 -20.02 7.14 -3.73
N THR A 270 -19.70 8.37 -3.32
CA THR A 270 -20.06 8.90 -2.00
C THR A 270 -20.48 10.36 -2.15
N GLY A 271 -21.75 10.64 -1.85
CA GLY A 271 -22.35 11.95 -2.10
C GLY A 271 -22.12 12.43 -3.53
N ASP A 272 -21.39 13.53 -3.66
CA ASP A 272 -21.09 14.19 -4.94
C ASP A 272 -19.73 13.82 -5.52
N LEU A 273 -19.17 12.71 -5.05
CA LEU A 273 -17.84 12.25 -5.40
C LEU A 273 -17.85 10.86 -5.98
N LYS A 274 -16.88 10.66 -6.86
CA LYS A 274 -16.50 9.35 -7.37
C LYS A 274 -15.00 9.18 -7.13
N ILE A 275 -14.65 8.23 -6.28
CA ILE A 275 -13.27 8.02 -5.85
C ILE A 275 -12.82 6.68 -6.41
N LYS A 276 -11.68 6.69 -7.10
CA LYS A 276 -11.06 5.50 -7.68
C LYS A 276 -9.80 5.17 -6.89
N TYR A 277 -9.68 3.92 -6.48
CA TYR A 277 -8.53 3.35 -5.79
C TYR A 277 -7.91 2.30 -6.71
N ILE A 278 -6.68 2.55 -7.17
CA ILE A 278 -6.05 1.74 -8.21
C ILE A 278 -4.75 1.19 -7.65
N PRO A 279 -4.72 -0.07 -7.20
CA PRO A 279 -3.50 -0.69 -6.69
C PRO A 279 -2.35 -0.60 -7.70
N ALA A 280 -1.15 -0.29 -7.23
CA ALA A 280 0.08 -0.26 -8.03
C ALA A 280 1.24 -1.04 -7.38
N GLY A 281 1.18 -1.23 -6.06
CA GLY A 281 2.10 -2.03 -5.27
C GLY A 281 1.51 -2.32 -3.90
N LEU A 282 2.29 -3.00 -3.07
CA LEU A 282 1.92 -3.38 -1.71
C LEU A 282 3.07 -3.03 -0.78
N SER A 283 2.78 -2.89 0.51
CA SER A 283 3.81 -2.73 1.53
C SER A 283 3.38 -3.38 2.84
N VAL A 284 4.34 -3.52 3.73
CA VAL A 284 4.17 -3.89 5.13
C VAL A 284 5.14 -3.07 5.97
N PRO A 285 4.86 -2.85 7.26
CA PRO A 285 5.81 -2.21 8.15
C PRO A 285 6.95 -3.17 8.49
N GLU A 286 8.18 -2.70 8.36
CA GLU A 286 9.39 -3.48 8.68
C GLU A 286 9.49 -3.82 10.17
N GLU A 287 8.91 -2.97 11.03
CA GLU A 287 9.00 -3.10 12.48
C GLU A 287 7.69 -3.60 13.11
N PRO A 288 7.77 -4.39 14.19
CA PRO A 288 6.61 -4.73 15.01
C PRO A 288 6.02 -3.49 15.70
N LEU A 289 4.78 -3.59 16.16
CA LEU A 289 4.01 -2.46 16.70
C LEU A 289 4.77 -1.66 17.77
N ASP A 290 5.45 -2.35 18.69
CA ASP A 290 6.17 -1.77 19.84
C ASP A 290 7.43 -0.99 19.45
N LYS A 291 7.88 -1.12 18.19
CA LYS A 291 9.04 -0.40 17.63
C LYS A 291 8.66 0.66 16.61
N ILE A 292 7.40 0.72 16.17
CA ILE A 292 6.93 1.80 15.31
C ILE A 292 6.87 3.09 16.14
N ILE A 293 7.63 4.10 15.71
CA ILE A 293 7.68 5.43 16.36
C ILE A 293 6.88 6.51 15.63
N SER A 294 6.47 6.25 14.38
CA SER A 294 5.72 7.17 13.52
C SER A 294 4.38 6.54 13.11
N PRO A 295 3.27 7.30 13.11
CA PRO A 295 3.18 8.71 13.46
C PRO A 295 3.17 8.87 14.97
N ASN A 296 3.87 9.91 15.45
CA ASN A 296 3.81 10.29 16.85
C ASN A 296 2.64 11.26 17.04
N LEU A 297 1.47 10.71 17.35
CA LEU A 297 0.22 11.47 17.45
C LEU A 297 0.11 12.07 18.85
N ASN A 298 0.22 13.41 18.92
CA ASN A 298 0.14 14.18 20.17
C ASN A 298 1.07 13.67 21.28
N GLY A 299 2.29 13.28 20.92
CA GLY A 299 3.29 12.77 21.85
C GLY A 299 3.21 11.26 22.09
N LYS A 300 2.25 10.56 21.48
CA LYS A 300 2.06 9.12 21.62
C LYS A 300 2.48 8.37 20.34
N PRO A 301 3.50 7.50 20.39
CA PRO A 301 3.75 6.56 19.31
C PRO A 301 2.61 5.53 19.19
N PRO A 302 2.50 4.81 18.06
CA PRO A 302 1.40 3.88 17.80
C PRO A 302 1.16 2.83 18.87
N PHE A 303 2.22 2.26 19.45
CA PHE A 303 2.08 1.26 20.51
C PHE A 303 1.48 1.82 21.79
N GLU A 304 1.89 3.02 22.21
CA GLU A 304 1.31 3.69 23.39
C GLU A 304 -0.15 4.04 23.14
N PHE A 305 -0.46 4.61 21.96
CA PHE A 305 -1.85 4.89 21.58
C PHE A 305 -2.71 3.62 21.58
N TYR A 306 -2.16 2.50 21.09
CA TYR A 306 -2.82 1.21 21.13
C TYR A 306 -3.10 0.74 22.57
N GLN A 307 -2.10 0.75 23.45
CA GLN A 307 -2.25 0.26 24.83
C GLN A 307 -3.16 1.15 25.69
N GLU A 308 -3.09 2.47 25.51
CA GLU A 308 -3.78 3.43 26.37
C GLU A 308 -5.18 3.81 25.88
N VAL A 309 -5.42 3.76 24.57
CA VAL A 309 -6.68 4.26 23.98
C VAL A 309 -7.45 3.13 23.32
N ILE A 310 -6.85 2.46 22.33
CA ILE A 310 -7.59 1.51 21.50
C ILE A 310 -7.96 0.25 22.29
N LYS A 311 -6.97 -0.38 22.94
CA LYS A 311 -7.17 -1.66 23.63
C LYS A 311 -8.15 -1.57 24.80
N PRO A 312 -8.12 -0.53 25.67
CA PRO A 312 -9.15 -0.35 26.69
C PRO A 312 -10.53 -0.09 26.08
N ALA A 313 -10.64 0.76 25.07
CA ALA A 313 -11.92 1.07 24.43
C ALA A 313 -12.54 -0.15 23.72
N LEU A 314 -11.70 -1.00 23.11
CA LEU A 314 -12.15 -2.27 22.53
C LEU A 314 -12.64 -3.25 23.59
N LYS A 315 -11.97 -3.30 24.76
CA LYS A 315 -12.42 -4.13 25.88
C LYS A 315 -13.82 -3.72 26.32
N GLU A 316 -14.06 -2.42 26.51
CA GLU A 316 -15.38 -1.90 26.85
C GLU A 316 -16.43 -2.22 25.75
N LEU A 317 -16.08 -2.02 24.48
CA LEU A 317 -16.95 -2.36 23.34
C LEU A 317 -17.35 -3.86 23.32
N ARG A 318 -16.43 -4.74 23.71
CA ARG A 318 -16.65 -6.20 23.76
C ARG A 318 -17.50 -6.59 24.97
N GLU A 319 -17.40 -5.88 26.09
CA GLU A 319 -18.20 -6.12 27.30
C GLU A 319 -19.65 -5.60 27.20
N MET A 320 -19.92 -4.65 26.30
CA MET A 320 -21.27 -4.12 26.04
C MET A 320 -22.16 -5.02 25.17
N LYS A 321 -21.61 -6.07 24.56
CA LYS A 321 -22.32 -7.00 23.67
C LYS A 321 -22.68 -8.29 24.36
#